data_AF-A0AAW0A4C6-F1
#
_entry.id   AF-A0AAW0A4C6-F1
#
_cell.length_a   1.000
_cell.length_b   1.000
_cell.length_c   1.000
_cell.angle_alpha   90.00
_cell.angle_beta   90.00
_cell.angle_gamma   90.00
#
_symmetry.space_group_name_H-M   'P 1'
#
loop_
_entity.id
_entity.type
_entity.pdbx_description
1 polymer ?
#
loop_
_entity_poly.entity_id
_entity_poly.type
_entity_poly.pdbx_seq_one_letter_code
_entity_poly.pdbx_strand_id
1 'polypeptide(L)'
;MFILEALVPKTSIQSILPGIELPGIELGAANQESIARIPSTPSSQNSLPSGTSPNVIANQSRFTGNSSHLANSPAPAAMNSVAQVMHPHIPSHLPVPSPTLSSTSAAAGLREVGILDDISTVIAGLERCEGLRQVIEQIESGDVQAIRDRYGPSEPGRRGTADPSWPKYSNLVSKRERIHRVLMQDFAGNKERFFNYFTVPPPATKKRKHGADASNLPTEYFRSFRKIVEAIPWREADIVAERQKAEYMDNEGVFSDVKWGQVWDGKNSWEIWREIGKERYQNTKKKVEDINS
;
A
#
# COMPACT_ATOMS: atom_id res chain seq x y z
N MET A 1 -14.57 15.30 51.99
CA MET A 1 -14.44 15.77 50.60
C MET A 1 -13.02 16.32 50.48
N PHE A 2 -12.05 15.48 50.12
CA PHE A 2 -10.64 15.84 50.06
C PHE A 2 -10.23 15.90 48.59
N ILE A 3 -9.75 17.07 48.16
CA ILE A 3 -9.17 17.27 46.83
C ILE A 3 -7.68 16.94 46.95
N LEU A 4 -7.26 15.82 46.38
CA LEU A 4 -5.84 15.46 46.20
C LEU A 4 -5.42 15.93 44.80
N GLU A 5 -4.78 17.10 44.75
CA GLU A 5 -3.98 17.56 43.62
C GLU A 5 -2.70 16.71 43.53
N ALA A 6 -2.61 15.86 42.52
CA ALA A 6 -1.38 15.13 42.22
C ALA A 6 -0.47 16.00 41.34
N LEU A 7 0.57 16.54 41.97
CA LEU A 7 1.68 17.26 41.38
C LEU A 7 2.54 16.29 40.56
N VAL A 8 2.46 16.35 39.23
CA VAL A 8 3.33 15.58 38.32
C VAL A 8 4.64 16.35 38.08
N PRO A 9 5.82 15.78 38.37
CA PRO A 9 7.09 16.44 38.09
C PRO A 9 7.40 16.43 36.58
N LYS A 10 7.64 17.62 36.04
CA LYS A 10 8.25 17.82 34.70
C LYS A 10 9.70 17.31 34.74
N THR A 11 9.94 16.12 34.22
CA THR A 11 11.31 15.66 33.90
C THR A 11 11.78 16.34 32.62
N SER A 12 12.61 17.36 32.79
CA SER A 12 13.42 17.98 31.76
C SER A 12 14.52 17.01 31.34
N ILE A 13 14.39 16.43 30.14
CA ILE A 13 15.47 15.64 29.53
C ILE A 13 16.37 16.63 28.79
N GLN A 14 17.49 16.99 29.41
CA GLN A 14 18.58 17.66 28.71
C GLN A 14 19.25 16.67 27.75
N SER A 15 19.12 17.01 26.47
CA SER A 15 19.85 16.50 25.33
C SER A 15 21.36 16.64 25.53
N ILE A 16 22.08 15.52 25.49
CA ILE A 16 23.53 15.46 25.27
C ILE A 16 23.77 14.49 24.11
N LEU A 17 23.89 15.03 22.90
CA LEU A 17 24.51 14.35 21.75
C LEU A 17 25.48 15.33 21.09
N PRO A 18 26.78 15.02 21.02
CA PRO A 18 27.74 15.83 20.29
C PRO A 18 27.72 15.50 18.78
N GLY A 19 27.56 16.53 17.97
CA GLY A 19 28.32 16.75 16.73
C GLY A 19 28.22 15.70 15.64
N ILE A 20 27.15 15.76 14.84
CA ILE A 20 27.17 15.28 13.45
C ILE A 20 26.88 16.51 12.58
N GLU A 21 27.92 17.08 11.98
CA GLU A 21 27.79 18.11 10.94
C GLU A 21 27.29 17.45 9.66
N LEU A 22 26.07 17.81 9.24
CA LEU A 22 25.52 17.51 7.92
C LEU A 22 25.72 18.74 7.02
N PRO A 23 26.12 18.55 5.74
CA PRO A 23 26.30 19.64 4.80
C PRO A 23 24.95 20.29 4.46
N GLY A 24 24.98 21.63 4.45
CA GLY A 24 23.82 22.50 4.29
C GLY A 24 23.08 22.32 2.98
N ILE A 25 21.77 22.10 3.09
CA ILE A 25 20.83 22.23 1.99
C ILE A 25 20.33 23.67 1.99
N GLU A 26 20.74 24.40 0.96
CA GLU A 26 20.40 25.78 0.69
C GLU A 26 18.88 25.88 0.40
N LEU A 27 18.13 26.47 1.33
CA LEU A 27 16.72 26.82 1.17
C LEU A 27 16.63 28.07 0.28
N GLY A 28 16.35 27.85 -1.01
CA GLY A 28 16.00 28.90 -1.95
C GLY A 28 14.75 29.66 -1.51
N ALA A 29 14.94 30.93 -1.21
CA ALA A 29 13.90 31.88 -0.87
C ALA A 29 13.12 32.37 -2.11
N ALA A 30 11.86 32.72 -1.85
CA ALA A 30 11.06 33.74 -2.51
C ALA A 30 10.71 33.55 -3.99
N ASN A 31 9.41 33.35 -4.24
CA ASN A 31 8.77 34.09 -5.33
C ASN A 31 7.40 34.61 -4.86
N GLN A 32 7.38 35.88 -4.50
CA GLN A 32 6.18 36.71 -4.42
C GLN A 32 5.84 37.16 -5.83
N GLU A 33 4.71 36.75 -6.40
CA GLU A 33 4.10 37.49 -7.49
C GLU A 33 2.58 37.54 -7.35
N SER A 34 2.11 38.77 -7.15
CA SER A 34 1.02 39.38 -7.91
C SER A 34 -0.42 38.98 -7.61
N ILE A 35 -0.99 39.75 -6.67
CA ILE A 35 -2.41 40.08 -6.56
C ILE A 35 -2.93 40.63 -7.90
N ALA A 36 -3.91 39.97 -8.51
CA ALA A 36 -4.70 40.53 -9.61
C ALA A 36 -6.20 40.36 -9.35
N ARG A 37 -6.82 41.53 -9.15
CA ARG A 37 -8.23 41.94 -9.25
C ARG A 37 -9.26 40.93 -9.79
N ILE A 38 -10.31 40.83 -8.99
CA ILE A 38 -11.70 40.46 -9.30
C ILE A 38 -12.24 41.25 -10.51
N PRO A 39 -13.07 40.61 -11.36
CA PRO A 39 -14.28 41.26 -11.84
C PRO A 39 -15.54 40.45 -11.55
N SER A 40 -16.59 41.21 -11.28
CA SER A 40 -17.89 40.87 -10.76
C SER A 40 -18.75 39.97 -11.66
N THR A 41 -19.68 39.28 -11.00
CA THR A 41 -20.88 38.56 -11.48
C THR A 41 -21.61 39.22 -12.66
N PRO A 42 -22.40 38.42 -13.40
CA PRO A 42 -23.84 38.64 -13.25
C PRO A 42 -24.67 37.37 -13.01
N SER A 43 -25.71 37.59 -12.21
CA SER A 43 -26.89 36.76 -11.94
C SER A 43 -27.38 35.92 -13.13
N SER A 44 -27.68 34.65 -12.86
CA SER A 44 -28.68 33.91 -13.61
C SER A 44 -29.72 33.37 -12.64
N GLN A 45 -30.88 34.02 -12.67
CA GLN A 45 -32.14 33.45 -12.19
C GLN A 45 -32.46 32.24 -13.07
N ASN A 46 -32.74 31.09 -12.48
CA ASN A 46 -33.49 30.06 -13.18
C ASN A 46 -34.53 29.46 -12.24
N SER A 47 -35.77 29.65 -12.67
CA SER A 47 -37.01 29.33 -12.02
C SER A 47 -37.29 27.82 -12.03
N LEU A 48 -37.92 27.36 -10.95
CA LEU A 48 -38.64 26.08 -10.86
C LEU A 48 -39.70 25.97 -11.97
N PRO A 49 -39.97 24.73 -12.41
CA PRO A 49 -41.37 24.34 -12.49
C PRO A 49 -41.66 23.04 -11.73
N SER A 50 -42.68 23.15 -10.88
CA SER A 50 -43.48 22.03 -10.37
C SER A 50 -44.20 21.34 -11.53
N GLY A 51 -44.20 20.00 -11.54
CA GLY A 51 -44.90 19.21 -12.55
C GLY A 51 -45.19 17.79 -12.07
N THR A 52 -46.47 17.52 -11.86
CA THR A 52 -47.14 16.35 -11.28
C THR A 52 -47.20 15.13 -12.23
N SER A 53 -46.80 13.93 -11.75
CA SER A 53 -47.31 12.56 -12.02
C SER A 53 -47.42 12.01 -13.48
N PRO A 54 -47.83 10.74 -13.72
CA PRO A 54 -47.33 9.43 -13.23
C PRO A 54 -47.04 8.41 -14.37
N ASN A 55 -46.45 7.26 -14.02
CA ASN A 55 -46.59 5.90 -14.61
C ASN A 55 -46.63 5.71 -16.15
N VAL A 56 -45.58 5.12 -16.76
CA VAL A 56 -45.68 4.28 -17.98
C VAL A 56 -44.62 3.16 -17.98
N ILE A 57 -45.10 1.97 -18.31
CA ILE A 57 -44.46 0.66 -18.46
C ILE A 57 -43.71 0.55 -19.82
N ALA A 58 -42.80 -0.44 -19.92
CA ALA A 58 -42.20 -0.99 -21.16
C ALA A 58 -41.01 -0.19 -21.74
N ASN A 59 -40.07 -0.74 -22.51
CA ASN A 59 -39.70 -2.10 -22.87
C ASN A 59 -38.25 -2.00 -23.39
N GLN A 60 -37.53 -3.12 -23.32
CA GLN A 60 -36.50 -3.56 -24.26
C GLN A 60 -36.03 -2.58 -25.35
N SER A 61 -34.72 -2.32 -25.43
CA SER A 61 -34.03 -2.24 -26.72
C SER A 61 -32.54 -2.47 -26.63
N ARG A 62 -32.09 -3.30 -27.57
CA ARG A 62 -30.74 -3.72 -27.89
C ARG A 62 -29.89 -2.51 -28.25
N PHE A 63 -28.63 -2.48 -27.80
CA PHE A 63 -27.60 -1.65 -28.41
C PHE A 63 -26.49 -2.55 -28.94
N THR A 64 -26.57 -2.81 -30.24
CA THR A 64 -25.44 -3.14 -31.11
C THR A 64 -24.81 -1.84 -31.59
N GLY A 65 -23.49 -1.77 -31.62
CA GLY A 65 -22.71 -0.66 -32.20
C GLY A 65 -21.96 0.12 -31.12
N ASN A 66 -20.70 0.53 -31.29
CA ASN A 66 -19.92 0.64 -32.51
C ASN A 66 -18.43 0.45 -32.19
N SER A 67 -17.78 -0.23 -33.13
CA SER A 67 -16.35 -0.20 -33.35
C SER A 67 -15.94 1.16 -33.93
N SER A 68 -14.63 1.43 -33.90
CA SER A 68 -13.89 2.53 -34.55
C SER A 68 -13.75 3.80 -33.73
N HIS A 69 -12.54 4.03 -33.18
CA HIS A 69 -11.78 5.24 -33.51
C HIS A 69 -10.29 5.00 -33.21
N LEU A 70 -9.55 4.72 -34.28
CA LEU A 70 -8.10 4.90 -34.35
C LEU A 70 -7.84 6.42 -34.32
N ALA A 71 -7.26 6.91 -33.23
CA ALA A 71 -6.69 8.25 -33.18
C ALA A 71 -5.17 8.11 -33.02
N ASN A 72 -4.47 8.25 -34.15
CA ASN A 72 -3.04 8.45 -34.23
C ASN A 72 -2.67 9.72 -33.46
N SER A 73 -1.83 9.59 -32.44
CA SER A 73 -1.21 10.72 -31.76
C SER A 73 0.26 10.80 -32.19
N PRO A 74 0.72 11.91 -32.81
CA PRO A 74 2.10 12.06 -33.23
C PRO A 74 3.01 12.36 -32.03
N ALA A 75 4.12 11.63 -31.95
CA ALA A 75 5.16 11.82 -30.95
C ALA A 75 5.91 13.15 -31.17
N PRO A 76 6.25 13.91 -30.11
CA PRO A 76 7.19 15.02 -30.20
C PRO A 76 8.63 14.49 -30.28
N ALA A 77 9.37 14.96 -31.30
CA ALA A 77 10.79 14.73 -31.46
C ALA A 77 11.57 15.48 -30.37
N ALA A 78 12.19 14.74 -29.45
CA ALA A 78 13.16 15.29 -28.51
C ALA A 78 14.51 15.48 -29.22
N MET A 79 14.92 16.73 -29.38
CA MET A 79 16.24 17.12 -29.85
C MET A 79 17.24 16.91 -28.70
N ASN A 80 18.08 15.89 -28.81
CA ASN A 80 19.24 15.72 -27.93
C ASN A 80 20.31 16.75 -28.31
N SER A 81 20.49 17.76 -27.47
CA SER A 81 21.63 18.69 -27.52
C SER A 81 22.78 18.10 -26.72
N VAL A 82 23.82 17.68 -27.42
CA VAL A 82 25.05 17.13 -26.84
C VAL A 82 25.95 18.29 -26.43
N ALA A 83 25.99 18.58 -25.12
CA ALA A 83 27.03 19.43 -24.56
C ALA A 83 28.33 18.60 -24.44
N GLN A 84 29.30 18.87 -25.31
CA GLN A 84 30.66 18.36 -25.19
C GLN A 84 31.34 19.00 -23.97
N VAL A 85 31.61 18.21 -22.94
CA VAL A 85 32.50 18.58 -21.84
C VAL A 85 33.92 18.14 -22.20
N MET A 86 34.79 19.12 -22.45
CA MET A 86 36.23 18.90 -22.63
C MET A 86 36.84 18.39 -21.31
N HIS A 87 37.38 17.17 -21.33
CA HIS A 87 38.19 16.62 -20.25
C HIS A 87 39.67 17.01 -20.46
N PRO A 88 40.38 17.48 -19.41
CA PRO A 88 41.82 17.65 -19.46
C PRO A 88 42.56 16.31 -19.40
N HIS A 89 43.55 16.15 -20.29
CA HIS A 89 44.52 15.07 -20.31
C HIS A 89 45.38 15.06 -19.04
N ILE A 90 45.38 13.92 -18.32
CA ILE A 90 46.40 13.59 -17.33
C ILE A 90 47.25 12.44 -17.90
N PRO A 91 48.56 12.62 -18.12
CA PRO A 91 49.47 11.53 -18.44
C PRO A 91 50.08 10.98 -17.14
N SER A 92 49.72 9.76 -16.76
CA SER A 92 50.48 8.99 -15.76
C SER A 92 50.40 7.50 -16.09
N HIS A 93 51.48 7.05 -16.71
CA HIS A 93 51.83 5.70 -17.05
C HIS A 93 52.28 4.97 -15.77
N LEU A 94 51.46 4.04 -15.30
CA LEU A 94 51.87 3.00 -14.36
C LEU A 94 51.71 1.63 -15.04
N PRO A 95 52.60 0.66 -14.74
CA PRO A 95 52.59 -0.64 -15.40
C PRO A 95 51.39 -1.45 -14.91
N VAL A 96 50.48 -1.77 -15.82
CA VAL A 96 49.34 -2.67 -15.58
C VAL A 96 49.86 -4.11 -15.60
N PRO A 97 49.79 -4.86 -14.49
CA PRO A 97 50.03 -6.31 -14.52
C PRO A 97 48.91 -6.98 -15.31
N SER A 98 49.28 -7.78 -16.31
CA SER A 98 48.36 -8.54 -17.15
C SER A 98 47.49 -9.46 -16.29
N PRO A 99 46.14 -9.38 -16.36
CA PRO A 99 45.29 -10.30 -15.64
C PRO A 99 45.41 -11.69 -16.28
N THR A 100 45.98 -12.62 -15.52
CA THR A 100 46.02 -14.04 -15.85
C THR A 100 44.59 -14.57 -15.91
N LEU A 101 44.10 -14.85 -17.12
CA LEU A 101 42.81 -15.50 -17.36
C LEU A 101 42.84 -16.93 -16.82
N SER A 102 42.60 -17.08 -15.52
CA SER A 102 42.36 -18.37 -14.88
C SER A 102 40.93 -18.79 -15.16
N SER A 103 40.74 -19.53 -16.26
CA SER A 103 39.50 -20.22 -16.62
C SER A 103 39.03 -21.12 -15.48
N THR A 104 38.15 -20.59 -14.62
CA THR A 104 37.47 -21.33 -13.56
C THR A 104 36.07 -21.72 -14.04
N SER A 105 35.99 -22.44 -15.16
CA SER A 105 34.72 -22.73 -15.86
C SER A 105 33.92 -23.92 -15.28
N ALA A 106 34.47 -24.69 -14.34
CA ALA A 106 33.83 -25.90 -13.82
C ALA A 106 33.08 -25.70 -12.48
N ALA A 107 33.38 -24.63 -11.74
CA ALA A 107 32.74 -24.36 -10.44
C ALA A 107 31.39 -23.61 -10.56
N ALA A 108 31.06 -23.08 -11.74
CA ALA A 108 29.82 -22.35 -11.98
C ALA A 108 28.58 -23.28 -12.00
N GLY A 109 28.69 -24.46 -12.63
CA GLY A 109 27.56 -25.39 -12.77
C GLY A 109 27.10 -26.03 -11.45
N LEU A 110 28.01 -26.26 -10.49
CA LEU A 110 27.64 -26.80 -9.17
C LEU A 110 26.95 -25.77 -8.27
N ARG A 111 27.21 -24.47 -8.46
CA ARG A 111 26.52 -23.41 -7.71
C ARG A 111 25.11 -23.19 -8.23
N GLU A 112 24.91 -23.32 -9.53
CA GLU A 112 23.61 -23.12 -10.17
C GLU A 112 22.58 -24.17 -9.73
N VAL A 113 22.98 -25.43 -9.55
CA VAL A 113 22.08 -26.49 -9.07
C VAL A 113 21.61 -26.26 -7.62
N GLY A 114 22.48 -25.78 -6.73
CA GLY A 114 22.09 -25.45 -5.35
C GLY A 114 21.06 -24.32 -5.26
N ILE A 115 21.21 -23.30 -6.10
CA ILE A 115 20.31 -22.13 -6.15
C ILE A 115 18.88 -22.53 -6.60
N LEU A 116 18.75 -23.57 -7.44
CA LEU A 116 17.45 -24.06 -7.89
C LEU A 116 16.66 -24.79 -6.80
N ASP A 117 17.34 -25.59 -5.98
CA ASP A 117 16.71 -26.33 -4.88
C ASP A 117 16.22 -25.36 -3.79
N ASP A 118 17.08 -24.41 -3.41
CA ASP A 118 16.75 -23.37 -2.42
C ASP A 118 15.45 -22.64 -2.77
N ILE A 119 15.26 -22.26 -4.04
CA ILE A 119 14.07 -21.50 -4.44
C ILE A 119 12.80 -22.35 -4.49
N SER A 120 12.94 -23.64 -4.81
CA SER A 120 11.80 -24.57 -4.73
C SER A 120 11.32 -24.71 -3.28
N THR A 121 12.26 -24.73 -2.32
CA THR A 121 11.91 -24.74 -0.89
C THR A 121 11.24 -23.43 -0.46
N VAL A 122 11.73 -22.28 -0.93
CA VAL A 122 11.12 -20.96 -0.67
C VAL A 122 9.67 -20.94 -1.17
N ILE A 123 9.40 -21.35 -2.42
CA ILE A 123 8.04 -21.41 -2.98
C ILE A 123 7.13 -22.30 -2.12
N ALA A 124 7.60 -23.49 -1.77
CA ALA A 124 6.84 -24.42 -0.94
C ALA A 124 6.58 -23.86 0.47
N GLY A 125 7.48 -23.03 1.00
CA GLY A 125 7.29 -22.28 2.24
C GLY A 125 6.23 -21.19 2.08
N LEU A 126 6.25 -20.44 0.98
CA LEU A 126 5.26 -19.39 0.73
C LEU A 126 3.83 -19.92 0.59
N GLU A 127 3.67 -21.10 -0.04
CA GLU A 127 2.36 -21.74 -0.21
C GLU A 127 1.78 -22.27 1.12
N ARG A 128 2.64 -22.65 2.08
CA ARG A 128 2.25 -23.18 3.39
C ARG A 128 1.94 -22.12 4.45
N CYS A 129 2.47 -20.91 4.29
CA CYS A 129 2.29 -19.86 5.29
C CYS A 129 0.91 -19.20 5.22
N GLU A 130 0.03 -19.60 6.13
CA GLU A 130 -1.29 -18.98 6.32
C GLU A 130 -1.31 -17.92 7.43
N GLY A 131 -0.30 -17.94 8.32
CA GLY A 131 -0.21 -17.08 9.49
C GLY A 131 0.29 -15.67 9.17
N LEU A 132 -0.31 -14.66 9.82
CA LEU A 132 0.06 -13.25 9.61
C LEU A 132 1.51 -12.96 10.01
N ARG A 133 2.01 -13.55 11.10
CA ARG A 133 3.41 -13.41 11.56
C ARG A 133 4.40 -13.95 10.52
N GLN A 134 4.16 -15.17 10.05
CA GLN A 134 4.98 -15.84 9.04
C GLN A 134 5.03 -15.05 7.73
N VAL A 135 3.92 -14.44 7.31
CA VAL A 135 3.90 -13.59 6.11
C VAL A 135 4.83 -12.38 6.25
N ILE A 136 4.83 -11.70 7.40
CA ILE A 136 5.74 -10.57 7.65
C ILE A 136 7.20 -11.05 7.65
N GLU A 137 7.49 -12.15 8.35
CA GLU A 137 8.84 -12.74 8.42
C GLU A 137 9.38 -13.12 7.03
N GLN A 138 8.55 -13.69 6.15
CA GLN A 138 8.93 -14.03 4.77
C GLN A 138 9.21 -12.80 3.90
N ILE A 139 8.60 -11.66 4.21
CA ILE A 139 8.88 -10.41 3.48
C ILE A 139 10.21 -9.82 3.98
N GLU A 140 10.42 -9.82 5.29
CA GLU A 140 11.62 -9.25 5.91
C GLU A 140 12.89 -10.06 5.66
N SER A 141 12.76 -11.39 5.55
CA SER A 141 13.86 -12.28 5.13
C SER A 141 14.24 -12.13 3.66
N GLY A 142 13.39 -11.48 2.85
CA GLY A 142 13.64 -11.28 1.42
C GLY A 142 13.09 -12.39 0.52
N ASP A 143 12.43 -13.42 1.03
CA ASP A 143 11.88 -14.53 0.23
C ASP A 143 10.92 -14.03 -0.87
N VAL A 144 10.07 -13.06 -0.50
CA VAL A 144 9.11 -12.46 -1.43
C VAL A 144 9.83 -11.66 -2.53
N GLN A 145 10.92 -10.99 -2.19
CA GLN A 145 11.74 -10.24 -3.14
C GLN A 145 12.50 -11.21 -4.06
N ALA A 146 13.08 -12.29 -3.53
CA ALA A 146 13.76 -13.32 -4.33
C ALA A 146 12.85 -13.95 -5.38
N ILE A 147 11.58 -14.22 -5.05
CA ILE A 147 10.59 -14.71 -6.03
C ILE A 147 10.29 -13.65 -7.09
N ARG A 148 10.18 -12.37 -6.70
CA ARG A 148 9.96 -11.27 -7.64
C ARG A 148 11.16 -11.08 -8.57
N ASP A 149 12.38 -11.14 -8.06
CA ASP A 149 13.58 -10.95 -8.87
C ASP A 149 13.75 -12.09 -9.88
N ARG A 150 13.36 -13.30 -9.50
CA ARG A 150 13.50 -14.47 -10.36
C ARG A 150 12.40 -14.62 -11.39
N TYR A 151 11.14 -14.47 -10.99
CA TYR A 151 10.00 -14.73 -11.86
C TYR A 151 9.33 -13.45 -12.35
N GLY A 152 9.46 -12.35 -11.61
CA GLY A 152 8.79 -11.09 -11.91
C GLY A 152 9.36 -10.36 -13.12
N PRO A 153 8.72 -9.27 -13.54
CA PRO A 153 9.24 -8.41 -14.59
C PRO A 153 10.56 -7.78 -14.13
N SER A 154 11.61 -7.88 -14.95
CA SER A 154 12.94 -7.34 -14.62
C SER A 154 12.97 -5.82 -14.44
N GLU A 155 11.99 -5.10 -15.01
CA GLU A 155 11.85 -3.66 -14.84
C GLU A 155 10.50 -3.29 -14.20
N PRO A 156 10.50 -2.58 -13.05
CA PRO A 156 9.27 -2.10 -12.45
C PRO A 156 8.59 -1.09 -13.38
N GLY A 157 7.33 -1.35 -13.74
CA GLY A 157 6.50 -0.45 -14.55
C GLY A 157 6.58 -0.66 -16.07
N ARG A 158 7.53 -1.47 -16.56
CA ARG A 158 7.48 -1.95 -17.95
C ARG A 158 6.75 -3.29 -18.03
N ARG A 159 5.96 -3.48 -19.08
CA ARG A 159 5.51 -4.82 -19.51
C ARG A 159 6.71 -5.56 -20.12
N GLY A 160 7.74 -5.80 -19.32
CA GLY A 160 8.82 -6.71 -19.71
C GLY A 160 8.29 -8.13 -19.83
N THR A 161 9.03 -8.98 -20.55
CA THR A 161 8.75 -10.42 -20.63
C THR A 161 9.05 -11.04 -19.26
N ALA A 162 8.05 -11.07 -18.38
CA ALA A 162 8.14 -11.83 -17.13
C ALA A 162 8.31 -13.33 -17.45
N ASP A 163 8.82 -14.09 -16.48
CA ASP A 163 8.87 -15.54 -16.59
C ASP A 163 7.44 -16.08 -16.84
N PRO A 164 7.24 -17.09 -17.72
CA PRO A 164 5.93 -17.68 -17.96
C PRO A 164 5.21 -18.17 -16.68
N SER A 165 5.97 -18.45 -15.63
CA SER A 165 5.47 -18.87 -14.31
C SER A 165 5.03 -17.69 -13.43
N TRP A 166 5.37 -16.44 -13.76
CA TRP A 166 5.00 -15.26 -12.98
C TRP A 166 3.52 -15.14 -12.65
N PRO A 167 2.57 -15.42 -13.58
CA PRO A 167 1.15 -15.35 -13.26
C PRO A 167 0.74 -16.24 -12.07
N LYS A 168 1.44 -17.37 -11.84
CA LYS A 168 1.23 -18.26 -10.69
C LYS A 168 1.56 -17.56 -9.36
N TYR A 169 2.64 -16.79 -9.31
CA TYR A 169 3.17 -16.20 -8.08
C TYR A 169 2.77 -14.73 -7.86
N SER A 170 2.42 -14.01 -8.94
CA SER A 170 2.15 -12.57 -8.92
C SER A 170 1.10 -12.18 -7.88
N ASN A 171 -0.01 -12.93 -7.82
CA ASN A 171 -1.07 -12.72 -6.85
C ASN A 171 -0.60 -12.96 -5.41
N LEU A 172 0.22 -13.98 -5.17
CA LEU A 172 0.73 -14.30 -3.84
C LEU A 172 1.69 -13.20 -3.35
N VAL A 173 2.67 -12.84 -4.17
CA VAL A 173 3.64 -11.75 -3.92
C VAL A 173 2.91 -10.44 -3.67
N SER A 174 1.99 -10.05 -4.56
CA SER A 174 1.25 -8.78 -4.45
C SER A 174 0.44 -8.68 -3.16
N LYS A 175 -0.21 -9.76 -2.72
CA LYS A 175 -0.98 -9.77 -1.47
C LYS A 175 -0.09 -9.60 -0.25
N ARG A 176 1.06 -10.28 -0.23
CA ARG A 176 2.05 -10.22 0.85
C ARG A 176 2.62 -8.82 0.99
N GLU A 177 3.09 -8.25 -0.11
CA GLU A 177 3.57 -6.86 -0.15
C GLU A 177 2.51 -5.85 0.27
N ARG A 178 1.24 -6.09 -0.09
CA ARG A 178 0.14 -5.21 0.34
C ARG A 178 0.00 -5.18 1.86
N ILE A 179 0.17 -6.32 2.54
CA ILE A 179 0.15 -6.38 4.01
C ILE A 179 1.36 -5.71 4.63
N HIS A 180 2.54 -5.90 4.05
CA HIS A 180 3.73 -5.18 4.50
C HIS A 180 3.59 -3.66 4.34
N ARG A 181 2.96 -3.19 3.24
CA ARG A 181 2.62 -1.77 3.08
C ARG A 181 1.69 -1.27 4.18
N VAL A 182 0.69 -2.05 4.58
CA VAL A 182 -0.17 -1.68 5.72
C VAL A 182 0.66 -1.56 7.00
N LEU A 183 1.54 -2.53 7.29
CA LEU A 183 2.42 -2.47 8.46
C LEU A 183 3.29 -1.19 8.45
N MET A 184 3.92 -0.88 7.32
CA MET A 184 4.83 0.25 7.22
C MET A 184 4.10 1.61 7.20
N GLN A 185 3.00 1.73 6.47
CA GLN A 185 2.29 3.00 6.27
C GLN A 185 1.28 3.29 7.38
N ASP A 186 0.40 2.34 7.71
CA ASP A 186 -0.68 2.57 8.68
C ASP A 186 -0.20 2.37 10.13
N PHE A 187 0.80 1.52 10.36
CA PHE A 187 1.29 1.19 11.70
C PHE A 187 2.73 1.68 11.97
N ALA A 188 3.31 2.46 11.05
CA ALA A 188 4.67 3.00 11.17
C ALA A 188 5.74 1.93 11.49
N GLY A 189 5.55 0.71 10.98
CA GLY A 189 6.44 -0.43 11.26
C GLY A 189 6.29 -1.04 12.66
N ASN A 190 5.36 -0.56 13.50
CA ASN A 190 5.11 -1.12 14.82
C ASN A 190 4.37 -2.46 14.72
N LYS A 191 5.13 -3.56 14.70
CA LYS A 191 4.63 -4.93 14.60
C LYS A 191 3.68 -5.30 15.74
N GLU A 192 3.97 -4.86 16.96
CA GLU A 192 3.16 -5.19 18.13
C GLU A 192 1.76 -4.57 18.02
N ARG A 193 1.68 -3.27 17.72
CA ARG A 193 0.40 -2.58 17.47
C ARG A 193 -0.36 -3.23 16.32
N PHE A 194 0.35 -3.59 15.24
CA PHE A 194 -0.24 -4.28 14.09
C PHE A 194 -0.83 -5.64 14.47
N PHE A 195 -0.08 -6.51 15.16
CA PHE A 195 -0.57 -7.83 15.56
C PHE A 195 -1.69 -7.74 16.60
N ASN A 196 -1.58 -6.83 17.57
CA ASN A 196 -2.64 -6.59 18.55
C ASN A 196 -3.93 -6.13 17.87
N TYR A 197 -3.84 -5.24 16.87
CA TYR A 197 -5.00 -4.77 16.12
C TYR A 197 -5.73 -5.91 15.37
N PHE A 198 -4.99 -6.85 14.79
CA PHE A 198 -5.54 -8.00 14.05
C PHE A 198 -5.76 -9.26 14.90
N THR A 199 -5.58 -9.17 16.21
CA THR A 199 -5.92 -10.26 17.12
C THR A 199 -7.44 -10.40 17.24
N VAL A 200 -7.93 -11.63 17.15
CA VAL A 200 -9.34 -11.98 17.33
C VAL A 200 -9.46 -12.63 18.70
N PRO A 201 -10.49 -12.27 19.50
CA PRO A 201 -10.76 -13.00 20.72
C PRO A 201 -10.93 -14.49 20.39
N PRO A 202 -10.45 -15.40 21.25
CA PRO A 202 -10.63 -16.83 21.04
C PRO A 202 -12.11 -17.12 20.75
N PRO A 203 -12.43 -17.96 19.76
CA PRO A 203 -13.82 -18.27 19.47
C PRO A 203 -14.45 -18.84 20.73
N ALA A 204 -15.50 -18.20 21.24
CA ALA A 204 -16.27 -18.64 22.39
C ALA A 204 -16.81 -20.05 22.11
N THR A 205 -16.05 -21.05 22.54
CA THR A 205 -16.40 -22.48 22.65
C THR A 205 -17.41 -22.98 21.61
N LYS A 206 -17.05 -22.99 20.33
CA LYS A 206 -17.65 -23.99 19.44
C LYS A 206 -17.16 -25.33 19.97
N LYS A 207 -18.10 -26.18 20.43
CA LYS A 207 -17.85 -27.55 20.92
C LYS A 207 -16.81 -28.21 20.02
N ARG A 208 -15.54 -28.16 20.43
CA ARG A 208 -14.48 -28.80 19.67
C ARG A 208 -14.74 -30.28 19.81
N LYS A 209 -14.80 -30.97 18.67
CA LYS A 209 -14.93 -32.42 18.62
C LYS A 209 -13.83 -32.99 19.51
N HIS A 210 -14.22 -33.69 20.58
CA HIS A 210 -13.35 -34.25 21.60
C HIS A 210 -12.11 -34.91 20.96
N GLY A 211 -10.90 -34.43 21.26
CA GLY A 211 -9.66 -35.09 20.82
C GLY A 211 -8.47 -34.17 20.52
N ALA A 212 -8.67 -32.86 20.37
CA ALA A 212 -7.55 -31.93 20.20
C ALA A 212 -6.97 -31.55 21.57
N ASP A 213 -5.73 -31.98 21.82
CA ASP A 213 -4.94 -31.66 23.00
C ASP A 213 -4.90 -30.14 23.23
N ALA A 214 -5.49 -29.69 24.34
CA ALA A 214 -5.66 -28.28 24.65
C ALA A 214 -4.33 -27.56 24.96
N SER A 215 -3.26 -28.33 25.21
CA SER A 215 -1.94 -27.80 25.58
C SER A 215 -1.17 -27.14 24.41
N ASN A 216 -1.51 -27.46 23.16
CA ASN A 216 -0.79 -26.96 21.97
C ASN A 216 -1.55 -25.88 21.18
N LEU A 217 -2.55 -25.24 21.78
CA LEU A 217 -3.31 -24.21 21.09
C LEU A 217 -2.51 -22.90 21.05
N PRO A 218 -2.37 -22.26 19.88
CA PRO A 218 -1.76 -20.94 19.79
C PRO A 218 -2.48 -19.98 20.74
N THR A 219 -1.70 -19.30 21.59
CA THR A 219 -2.18 -18.31 22.55
C THR A 219 -2.93 -17.16 21.85
N GLU A 220 -2.55 -16.86 20.61
CA GLU A 220 -3.07 -15.74 19.84
C GLU A 220 -3.70 -16.20 18.53
N TYR A 221 -4.97 -15.84 18.32
CA TYR A 221 -5.69 -16.10 17.07
C TYR A 221 -5.69 -14.82 16.23
N PHE A 222 -4.88 -14.78 15.19
CA PHE A 222 -4.91 -13.66 14.24
C PHE A 222 -6.04 -13.80 13.23
N ARG A 223 -6.55 -12.66 12.75
CA ARG A 223 -7.32 -12.64 11.50
C ARG A 223 -6.44 -13.23 10.40
N SER A 224 -7.01 -14.15 9.61
CA SER A 224 -6.30 -14.75 8.49
C SER A 224 -5.78 -13.67 7.54
N PHE A 225 -4.51 -13.77 7.13
CA PHE A 225 -3.85 -12.85 6.20
C PHE A 225 -4.73 -12.50 4.99
N ARG A 226 -5.34 -13.51 4.36
CA ARG A 226 -6.22 -13.35 3.21
C ARG A 226 -7.37 -12.37 3.46
N LYS A 227 -8.03 -12.48 4.62
CA LYS A 227 -9.16 -11.61 4.98
C LYS A 227 -8.73 -10.16 5.16
N ILE A 228 -7.54 -9.92 5.72
CA ILE A 228 -7.02 -8.56 5.89
C ILE A 228 -6.78 -7.94 4.51
N VAL A 229 -6.19 -8.68 3.57
CA VAL A 229 -5.97 -8.19 2.21
C VAL A 229 -7.29 -7.89 1.49
N GLU A 230 -8.28 -8.76 1.63
CA GLU A 230 -9.62 -8.57 1.04
C GLU A 230 -10.37 -7.38 1.66
N ALA A 231 -10.07 -7.02 2.93
CA ALA A 231 -10.68 -5.90 3.64
C ALA A 231 -10.15 -4.52 3.21
N ILE A 232 -8.92 -4.43 2.71
CA ILE A 232 -8.25 -3.17 2.32
C ILE A 232 -9.11 -2.26 1.42
N PRO A 233 -9.64 -2.72 0.27
CA PRO A 233 -10.43 -1.85 -0.60
C PRO A 233 -11.74 -1.37 0.06
N TRP A 234 -12.34 -2.17 0.94
CA TRP A 234 -13.54 -1.79 1.67
C TRP A 234 -13.24 -0.72 2.71
N ARG A 235 -12.14 -0.88 3.43
CA ARG A 235 -11.61 0.11 4.37
C ARG A 235 -11.36 1.44 3.66
N GLU A 236 -10.70 1.43 2.51
CA GLU A 236 -10.45 2.64 1.72
C GLU A 236 -11.75 3.32 1.28
N ALA A 237 -12.70 2.58 0.73
CA ALA A 237 -13.99 3.12 0.30
C ALA A 237 -14.81 3.71 1.46
N ASP A 238 -14.83 3.03 2.61
CA ASP A 238 -15.57 3.49 3.78
C ASP A 238 -14.95 4.74 4.41
N ILE A 239 -13.62 4.85 4.42
CA ILE A 239 -12.92 6.06 4.89
C ILE A 239 -13.16 7.23 3.94
N VAL A 240 -13.17 7.00 2.62
CA VAL A 240 -13.52 8.04 1.64
C VAL A 240 -14.95 8.53 1.85
N ALA A 241 -15.90 7.60 2.05
CA ALA A 241 -17.29 7.95 2.34
C ALA A 241 -17.44 8.68 3.69
N GLU A 242 -16.65 8.30 4.70
CA GLU A 242 -16.62 8.97 6.00
C GLU A 242 -16.16 10.42 5.86
N ARG A 243 -15.10 10.68 5.08
CA ARG A 243 -14.60 12.03 4.79
C ARG A 243 -15.61 12.94 4.09
N GLN A 244 -16.66 12.38 3.47
CA GLN A 244 -17.71 13.15 2.80
C GLN A 244 -18.81 13.64 3.75
N LYS A 245 -18.79 13.28 5.04
CA LYS A 245 -19.79 13.77 5.99
C LYS A 245 -19.66 15.26 6.24
N ALA A 246 -20.79 15.93 6.41
CA ALA A 246 -20.88 17.38 6.64
C ALA A 246 -20.11 17.84 7.89
N GLU A 247 -19.96 16.96 8.90
CA GLU A 247 -19.20 17.25 10.13
C GLU A 247 -17.71 17.55 9.87
N TYR A 248 -17.15 17.02 8.78
CA TYR A 248 -15.76 17.24 8.37
C TYR A 248 -15.60 18.32 7.31
N MET A 249 -16.68 18.97 6.87
CA MET A 249 -16.63 20.06 5.89
C MET A 249 -16.41 21.40 6.57
N ASP A 250 -15.66 22.30 5.95
CA ASP A 250 -15.55 23.70 6.35
C ASP A 250 -16.79 24.52 5.97
N ASN A 251 -16.75 25.84 6.18
CA ASN A 251 -17.86 26.73 5.87
C ASN A 251 -18.12 26.88 4.35
N GLU A 252 -17.17 26.45 3.51
CA GLU A 252 -17.25 26.47 2.06
C GLU A 252 -17.76 25.13 1.49
N GLY A 253 -17.98 24.13 2.37
CA GLY A 253 -18.40 22.78 1.97
C GLY A 253 -17.23 21.91 1.49
N VAL A 254 -15.99 22.29 1.75
CA VAL A 254 -14.77 21.54 1.38
C VAL A 254 -14.28 20.73 2.57
N PHE A 255 -13.71 19.55 2.30
CA PHE A 255 -13.16 18.68 3.35
C PHE A 255 -12.03 19.40 4.13
N SER A 256 -12.17 19.44 5.46
CA SER A 256 -11.22 20.09 6.36
C SER A 256 -10.36 19.05 7.08
N ASP A 257 -9.08 18.97 6.71
CA ASP A 257 -8.08 18.15 7.41
C ASP A 257 -7.98 18.50 8.90
N VAL A 258 -8.24 19.78 9.26
CA VAL A 258 -8.22 20.23 10.65
C VAL A 258 -9.35 19.59 11.45
N LYS A 259 -10.59 19.61 10.93
CA LYS A 259 -11.72 18.94 11.59
C LYS A 259 -11.55 17.43 11.64
N TRP A 260 -11.02 16.83 10.57
CA TRP A 260 -10.70 15.41 10.56
C TRP A 260 -9.66 15.06 11.61
N GLY A 261 -8.57 15.82 11.68
CA GLY A 261 -7.53 15.69 12.69
C GLY A 261 -8.09 15.83 14.11
N GLN A 262 -8.94 16.82 14.38
CA GLN A 262 -9.54 17.00 15.71
C GLN A 262 -10.31 15.76 16.21
N VAL A 263 -10.97 15.01 15.33
CA VAL A 263 -11.75 13.83 15.71
C VAL A 263 -10.88 12.57 15.74
N TRP A 264 -9.96 12.44 14.79
CA TRP A 264 -9.23 11.21 14.50
C TRP A 264 -7.73 11.28 14.79
N ASP A 265 -7.26 12.31 15.50
CA ASP A 265 -5.84 12.48 15.81
C ASP A 265 -5.24 11.23 16.48
N GLY A 266 -4.02 10.88 16.08
CA GLY A 266 -3.31 9.70 16.58
C GLY A 266 -3.86 8.33 16.13
N LYS A 267 -4.98 8.30 15.39
CA LYS A 267 -5.56 7.06 14.85
C LYS A 267 -5.19 6.86 13.39
N ASN A 268 -4.82 5.64 13.04
CA ASN A 268 -4.59 5.28 11.65
C ASN A 268 -5.90 4.92 10.93
N SER A 269 -5.82 4.75 9.60
CA SER A 269 -7.01 4.48 8.78
C SER A 269 -7.75 3.19 9.16
N TRP A 270 -7.07 2.19 9.73
CA TRP A 270 -7.69 0.95 10.20
C TRP A 270 -8.46 1.17 11.50
N GLU A 271 -7.85 1.87 12.45
CA GLU A 271 -8.48 2.19 13.74
C GLU A 271 -9.73 3.06 13.54
N ILE A 272 -9.65 4.06 12.65
CA ILE A 272 -10.82 4.86 12.26
C ILE A 272 -11.90 3.96 11.67
N TRP A 273 -11.54 3.04 10.77
CA TRP A 273 -12.51 2.12 10.13
C TRP A 273 -13.23 1.20 11.12
N ARG A 274 -12.52 0.75 12.17
CA ARG A 274 -13.10 0.00 13.28
C ARG A 274 -14.04 0.86 14.13
N GLU A 275 -13.64 2.08 14.43
CA GLU A 275 -14.38 2.98 15.31
C GLU A 275 -15.67 3.51 14.68
N ILE A 276 -15.69 3.74 13.37
CA ILE A 276 -16.94 4.05 12.63
C ILE A 276 -17.86 2.82 12.49
N GLY A 277 -17.46 1.65 13.01
CA GLY A 277 -18.28 0.45 13.06
C GLY A 277 -18.51 -0.24 11.72
N LYS A 278 -17.71 0.07 10.69
CA LYS A 278 -17.85 -0.50 9.33
C LYS A 278 -16.89 -1.66 9.06
N GLU A 279 -16.05 -2.03 10.03
CA GLU A 279 -15.06 -3.10 9.91
C GLU A 279 -15.70 -4.43 9.50
N ARG A 280 -15.33 -4.92 8.31
CA ARG A 280 -15.86 -6.18 7.75
C ARG A 280 -14.77 -7.01 7.07
N TYR A 281 -14.79 -8.31 7.34
CA TYR A 281 -13.84 -9.28 6.78
C TYR A 281 -14.53 -10.40 6.00
N GLN A 282 -15.70 -10.10 5.42
CA GLN A 282 -16.54 -11.09 4.75
C GLN A 282 -16.10 -11.34 3.31
N ASN A 283 -16.17 -12.61 2.92
CA ASN A 283 -16.03 -13.02 1.54
C ASN A 283 -17.40 -12.83 0.87
N THR A 284 -17.55 -11.81 0.03
CA THR A 284 -18.83 -11.45 -0.63
C THR A 284 -19.36 -12.54 -1.58
N LYS A 285 -18.63 -13.63 -1.79
CA LYS A 285 -19.01 -14.75 -2.67
C LYS A 285 -20.28 -15.51 -2.27
N LYS A 286 -20.82 -15.31 -1.06
CA LYS A 286 -22.01 -16.07 -0.60
C LYS A 286 -23.37 -15.43 -0.89
N LYS A 287 -23.45 -14.21 -1.41
CA LYS A 287 -24.75 -13.49 -1.50
C LYS A 287 -25.42 -13.50 -2.89
N VAL A 288 -24.90 -14.25 -3.86
CA VAL A 288 -25.50 -14.30 -5.21
C VAL A 288 -26.47 -15.48 -5.39
N GLU A 289 -26.41 -16.51 -4.53
CA GLU A 289 -27.31 -17.67 -4.64
C GLU A 289 -28.70 -17.41 -4.01
N ASP A 290 -28.80 -16.50 -3.03
CA ASP A 290 -30.07 -16.20 -2.33
C ASP A 290 -30.95 -15.14 -3.02
N ILE A 291 -30.51 -14.55 -4.15
CA ILE A 291 -31.32 -13.59 -4.92
C ILE A 291 -32.05 -14.27 -6.11
N ASN A 292 -31.65 -15.50 -6.45
CA ASN A 292 -32.23 -16.27 -7.55
C ASN A 292 -33.02 -17.51 -7.09
N SER A 293 -33.36 -17.61 -5.79
CA SER A 293 -34.24 -18.67 -5.25
C SER A 293 -35.57 -18.11 -4.79
#